data_AF-A0A941ZHZ8-F1
#
_entry.id   AF-A0A941ZHZ8-F1
#
_cell.length_a   1.000
_cell.length_b   1.000
_cell.length_c   1.000
_cell.angle_alpha   90.00
_cell.angle_beta   90.00
_cell.angle_gamma   90.00
#
_symmetry.space_group_name_H-M   'P 1'
#
loop_
_entity.id
_entity.type
_entity.pdbx_description
1 polymer ?
#
loop_
_entity_poly.entity_id
_entity_poly.type
_entity_poly.pdbx_seq_one_letter_code
_entity_poly.pdbx_strand_id
1 'polypeptide(L)'
;STDPELSVRNFLTWPALATAIRFGKPSRISIDRERKAAVKRLLLAVAAMLVAGTANAGVPLFAAKCGPDLNVDTNTRGQVYMNGKVAKVTKRPDGQISANSHGMWVDITPQGDQPPRITYTAKDKTVGACEILSFKAPGGSSHSSALAHDAKVPGTNYHATTEIPCSMPGAPPASCFAGVTRQGGGSGAVMVTKPDGRTRTIFFDKGRATGYDQSQADPGKFSASRQGDTTIVHIGQERYEIFDAMLFGG
;
A
#
# COMPACT_ATOMS: atom_id res chain seq x y z
N SER A 1 -51.61 -47.65 22.27
CA SER A 1 -51.60 -47.35 20.84
C SER A 1 -50.42 -48.10 20.28
N THR A 2 -50.71 -49.11 19.48
CA THR A 2 -49.94 -50.35 19.41
C THR A 2 -49.63 -50.62 17.94
N ASP A 3 -48.34 -50.73 17.64
CA ASP A 3 -47.74 -51.57 16.58
C ASP A 3 -48.11 -53.06 16.77
N PRO A 4 -47.67 -54.04 15.94
CA PRO A 4 -47.10 -54.04 14.57
C PRO A 4 -47.64 -55.19 13.65
N GLU A 5 -46.99 -55.35 12.49
CA GLU A 5 -46.62 -56.62 11.80
C GLU A 5 -47.50 -57.27 10.70
N LEU A 6 -46.77 -57.90 9.75
CA LEU A 6 -47.11 -58.98 8.79
C LEU A 6 -47.81 -58.60 7.45
N SER A 7 -47.14 -58.82 6.30
CA SER A 7 -47.17 -60.03 5.43
C SER A 7 -48.22 -59.86 4.30
N VAL A 8 -48.01 -60.10 3.00
CA VAL A 8 -47.83 -61.39 2.31
C VAL A 8 -47.56 -61.13 0.81
N ARG A 9 -46.50 -61.77 0.30
CA ARG A 9 -46.22 -62.46 -0.99
C ARG A 9 -47.24 -62.48 -2.16
N ASN A 10 -46.75 -62.29 -3.39
CA ASN A 10 -46.87 -63.18 -4.60
C ASN A 10 -46.30 -62.45 -5.85
N PHE A 11 -45.15 -62.78 -6.45
CA PHE A 11 -44.70 -63.93 -7.27
C PHE A 11 -45.51 -64.23 -8.54
N LEU A 12 -44.87 -64.06 -9.72
CA LEU A 12 -44.84 -64.97 -10.89
C LEU A 12 -43.93 -64.36 -12.00
N THR A 13 -42.68 -64.83 -12.19
CA THR A 13 -42.18 -65.80 -13.23
C THR A 13 -41.89 -65.17 -14.62
N TRP A 14 -40.80 -65.42 -15.39
CA TRP A 14 -39.53 -66.20 -15.35
C TRP A 14 -38.77 -65.85 -16.68
N PRO A 15 -37.76 -66.60 -17.18
CA PRO A 15 -36.31 -66.42 -17.02
C PRO A 15 -35.54 -66.04 -18.32
N ALA A 16 -34.23 -65.71 -18.22
CA ALA A 16 -33.31 -65.89 -19.35
C ALA A 16 -31.86 -66.12 -18.88
N LEU A 17 -31.48 -67.41 -18.87
CA LEU A 17 -30.21 -68.01 -19.26
C LEU A 17 -28.88 -67.36 -18.85
N ALA A 18 -28.18 -68.08 -17.97
CA ALA A 18 -26.73 -68.05 -17.83
C ALA A 18 -26.05 -68.80 -18.99
N THR A 19 -24.92 -68.29 -19.47
CA THR A 19 -23.88 -69.12 -20.11
C THR A 19 -22.53 -68.60 -19.64
N ALA A 20 -21.83 -69.42 -18.87
CA ALA A 20 -20.44 -69.21 -18.51
C ALA A 20 -19.54 -69.69 -19.66
N ILE A 21 -18.71 -68.81 -20.20
CA ILE A 21 -17.59 -69.20 -21.07
C ILE A 21 -16.31 -68.92 -20.30
N ARG A 22 -15.63 -70.01 -19.93
CA ARG A 22 -14.23 -70.00 -19.52
C ARG A 22 -13.32 -69.97 -20.75
N PHE A 23 -12.08 -69.61 -20.46
CA PHE A 23 -10.83 -69.93 -21.16
C PHE A 23 -10.26 -68.87 -22.09
N GLY A 24 -8.95 -68.66 -21.90
CA GLY A 24 -8.05 -68.06 -22.85
C GLY A 24 -7.19 -66.99 -22.20
N LYS A 25 -6.00 -67.36 -21.72
CA LYS A 25 -4.93 -66.42 -21.36
C LYS A 25 -4.00 -66.31 -22.58
N PRO A 26 -3.90 -65.17 -23.28
CA PRO A 26 -2.93 -65.02 -24.36
C PRO A 26 -1.81 -64.03 -23.98
N SER A 27 -0.61 -64.60 -23.90
CA SER A 27 0.62 -64.20 -24.63
C SER A 27 1.05 -62.73 -24.70
N ARG A 28 2.24 -62.46 -24.14
CA ARG A 28 2.98 -61.18 -24.01
C ARG A 28 3.36 -60.42 -25.31
N ILE A 29 2.91 -60.81 -26.50
CA ILE A 29 3.46 -60.31 -27.77
C ILE A 29 2.61 -59.17 -28.40
N SER A 30 1.42 -58.89 -27.88
CA SER A 30 0.52 -57.85 -28.40
C SER A 30 0.49 -56.56 -27.57
N ILE A 31 1.61 -56.17 -26.93
CA ILE A 31 1.68 -54.96 -26.08
C ILE A 31 2.31 -53.76 -26.82
N ASP A 32 3.03 -53.98 -27.93
CA ASP A 32 3.85 -52.91 -28.55
C ASP A 32 3.27 -52.24 -29.81
N ARG A 33 2.21 -52.78 -30.46
CA ARG A 33 1.76 -52.25 -31.76
C ARG A 33 0.46 -51.43 -31.77
N GLU A 34 -0.36 -51.48 -30.72
CA GLU A 34 -1.61 -50.70 -30.65
C GLU A 34 -1.55 -49.46 -29.74
N ARG A 35 -0.38 -49.17 -29.14
CA ARG A 35 -0.12 -47.89 -28.45
C ARG A 35 -0.24 -46.66 -29.37
N LYS A 36 -0.28 -46.84 -30.70
CA LYS A 36 -0.24 -45.74 -31.69
C LYS A 36 -1.60 -45.22 -32.16
N ALA A 37 -2.72 -45.89 -31.86
CA ALA A 37 -4.05 -45.44 -32.31
C ALA A 37 -4.90 -44.79 -31.22
N ALA A 38 -4.66 -45.09 -29.93
CA ALA A 38 -5.40 -44.51 -28.80
C ALA A 38 -4.85 -43.16 -28.29
N VAL A 39 -3.71 -42.68 -28.81
CA VAL A 39 -3.11 -41.39 -28.42
C VAL A 39 -3.68 -40.21 -29.21
N LYS A 40 -4.36 -40.46 -30.35
CA LYS A 40 -4.81 -39.40 -31.26
C LYS A 40 -6.27 -38.96 -31.07
N ARG A 41 -7.05 -39.61 -30.18
CA ARG A 41 -8.46 -39.27 -29.93
C ARG A 41 -8.86 -39.23 -28.45
N LEU A 42 -7.86 -39.10 -27.57
CA LEU A 42 -8.06 -38.69 -26.18
C LEU A 42 -7.28 -37.40 -25.89
N LEU A 43 -7.44 -36.41 -26.79
CA LEU A 43 -7.01 -35.02 -26.61
C LEU A 43 -8.21 -34.14 -26.27
N LEU A 44 -8.99 -34.56 -25.29
CA LEU A 44 -9.73 -33.65 -24.41
C LEU A 44 -9.28 -33.97 -22.98
N ALA A 45 -7.96 -33.97 -22.80
CA ALA A 45 -7.35 -33.92 -21.49
C ALA A 45 -7.70 -32.56 -20.89
N VAL A 46 -8.43 -32.60 -19.79
CA VAL A 46 -8.64 -31.49 -18.86
C VAL A 46 -7.27 -30.97 -18.44
N ALA A 47 -6.78 -29.96 -19.15
CA ALA A 47 -5.64 -29.13 -18.77
C ALA A 47 -6.06 -27.68 -19.00
N ALA A 48 -7.13 -27.26 -18.31
CA ALA A 48 -7.22 -25.87 -17.90
C ALA A 48 -6.08 -25.67 -16.92
N MET A 49 -4.89 -25.36 -17.46
CA MET A 49 -3.74 -24.94 -16.68
C MET A 49 -4.21 -23.79 -15.81
N LEU A 50 -4.21 -24.00 -14.50
CA LEU A 50 -4.11 -22.92 -13.54
C LEU A 50 -2.84 -22.17 -13.91
N VAL A 51 -2.97 -21.12 -14.73
CA VAL A 51 -1.98 -20.07 -14.81
C VAL A 51 -2.08 -19.37 -13.46
N ALA A 52 -1.47 -19.95 -12.44
CA ALA A 52 -1.04 -19.19 -11.28
C ALA A 52 0.01 -18.25 -11.84
N GLY A 53 -0.43 -17.06 -12.28
CA GLY A 53 0.48 -15.99 -12.58
C GLY A 53 1.37 -15.84 -11.36
N THR A 54 2.64 -16.20 -11.47
CA THR A 54 3.60 -15.80 -10.47
C THR A 54 3.61 -14.28 -10.57
N ALA A 55 2.92 -13.64 -9.63
CA ALA A 55 3.05 -12.22 -9.42
C ALA A 55 4.52 -12.02 -9.06
N ASN A 56 5.35 -11.82 -10.08
CA ASN A 56 6.77 -11.65 -9.93
C ASN A 56 6.90 -10.22 -9.41
N ALA A 57 6.73 -10.07 -8.10
CA ALA A 57 6.66 -8.79 -7.46
C ALA A 57 7.98 -8.07 -7.74
N GLY A 58 7.93 -7.06 -8.60
CA GLY A 58 9.00 -6.09 -8.72
C GLY A 58 9.31 -5.54 -7.34
N VAL A 59 10.54 -5.08 -7.13
CA VAL A 59 10.87 -4.42 -5.86
C VAL A 59 9.87 -3.25 -5.68
N PRO A 60 9.11 -3.22 -4.58
CA PRO A 60 8.13 -2.16 -4.37
C PRO A 60 8.84 -0.81 -4.33
N LEU A 61 8.20 0.23 -4.88
CA LEU A 61 8.75 1.59 -4.83
C LEU A 61 8.39 2.21 -3.48
N PHE A 62 9.38 2.48 -2.62
CA PHE A 62 9.15 3.02 -1.28
C PHE A 62 10.35 3.83 -0.76
N ALA A 63 10.13 4.54 0.35
CA ALA A 63 11.16 5.06 1.24
C ALA A 63 10.84 4.69 2.69
N ALA A 64 11.85 4.36 3.49
CA ALA A 64 11.71 3.90 4.87
C ALA A 64 12.92 4.31 5.73
N LYS A 65 12.70 4.43 7.04
CA LYS A 65 13.71 4.69 8.05
C LYS A 65 13.84 3.49 8.99
N CYS A 66 15.06 2.98 9.14
CA CYS A 66 15.37 1.74 9.85
C CYS A 66 16.27 2.02 11.06
N GLY A 67 15.71 2.66 12.09
CA GLY A 67 16.49 3.20 13.20
C GLY A 67 17.03 4.61 12.93
N PRO A 68 17.95 5.14 13.75
CA PRO A 68 18.36 6.54 13.66
C PRO A 68 19.16 6.87 12.39
N ASP A 69 20.01 5.95 11.94
CA ASP A 69 21.06 6.24 10.94
C ASP A 69 20.96 5.41 9.64
N LEU A 70 19.84 4.73 9.42
CA LEU A 70 19.63 3.92 8.21
C LEU A 70 18.38 4.36 7.47
N ASN A 71 18.58 4.98 6.30
CA ASN A 71 17.55 5.27 5.33
C ASN A 71 17.59 4.22 4.22
N VAL A 72 16.42 3.71 3.84
CA VAL A 72 16.27 2.71 2.78
C VAL A 72 15.22 3.19 1.80
N ASP A 73 15.59 3.30 0.53
CA ASP A 73 14.69 3.70 -0.53
C ASP A 73 14.89 2.84 -1.77
N THR A 74 13.91 2.84 -2.68
CA THR A 74 13.97 2.09 -3.93
C THR A 74 13.60 2.98 -5.10
N ASN A 75 14.05 2.59 -6.29
CA ASN A 75 13.71 3.30 -7.53
C ASN A 75 12.86 2.44 -8.48
N THR A 76 12.42 3.07 -9.57
CA THR A 76 11.60 2.44 -10.62
C THR A 76 12.32 1.33 -11.39
N ARG A 77 13.64 1.21 -11.24
CA ARG A 77 14.45 0.12 -11.82
C ARG A 77 14.57 -1.09 -10.87
N GLY A 78 13.94 -1.02 -9.70
CA GLY A 78 14.00 -2.06 -8.68
C GLY A 78 15.35 -2.15 -7.96
N GLN A 79 16.12 -1.06 -7.96
CA GLN A 79 17.34 -0.96 -7.14
C GLN A 79 16.94 -0.55 -5.72
N VAL A 80 17.63 -1.12 -4.73
CA VAL A 80 17.50 -0.74 -3.32
C VAL A 80 18.70 0.11 -2.93
N TYR A 81 18.46 1.25 -2.31
CA TYR A 81 19.46 2.14 -1.76
C TYR A 81 19.44 2.05 -0.25
N MET A 82 20.63 1.97 0.35
CA MET A 82 20.84 2.05 1.80
C MET A 82 21.78 3.22 2.05
N ASN A 83 21.30 4.27 2.70
CA ASN A 83 22.00 5.55 2.88
C ASN A 83 22.53 6.11 1.55
N GLY A 84 21.69 6.09 0.51
CA GLY A 84 22.01 6.62 -0.82
C GLY A 84 22.94 5.77 -1.68
N LYS A 85 23.43 4.62 -1.18
CA LYS A 85 24.27 3.70 -1.96
C LYS A 85 23.47 2.47 -2.39
N VAL A 86 23.63 2.05 -3.66
CA VAL A 86 22.98 0.85 -4.18
C VAL A 86 23.45 -0.38 -3.39
N ALA A 87 22.50 -1.10 -2.81
CA ALA A 87 22.73 -2.33 -2.07
C ALA A 87 22.74 -3.55 -2.98
N LYS A 88 23.40 -4.62 -2.53
CA LYS A 88 23.34 -5.93 -3.20
C LYS A 88 21.99 -6.59 -2.88
N VAL A 89 21.17 -6.80 -3.91
CA VAL A 89 19.81 -7.34 -3.75
C VAL A 89 19.77 -8.84 -4.10
N THR A 90 19.09 -9.62 -3.27
CA THR A 90 18.79 -11.05 -3.48
C THR A 90 17.28 -11.25 -3.40
N LYS A 91 16.66 -11.79 -4.45
CA LYS A 91 15.25 -12.19 -4.43
C LYS A 91 15.14 -13.64 -3.95
N ARG A 92 14.30 -13.88 -2.95
CA ARG A 92 14.03 -15.20 -2.41
C ARG A 92 12.87 -15.87 -3.16
N PRO A 93 12.78 -17.22 -3.17
CA PRO A 93 11.69 -17.94 -3.82
C PRO A 93 10.30 -17.65 -3.23
N ASP A 94 10.23 -17.19 -1.98
CA ASP A 94 9.00 -16.78 -1.28
C ASP A 94 8.52 -15.37 -1.64
N GLY A 95 9.26 -14.65 -2.51
CA GLY A 95 8.96 -13.27 -2.90
C GLY A 95 9.56 -12.21 -1.97
N GLN A 96 10.26 -12.58 -0.89
CA GLN A 96 11.02 -11.65 -0.07
C GLN A 96 12.26 -11.14 -0.82
N ILE A 97 12.62 -9.88 -0.59
CA ILE A 97 13.78 -9.23 -1.21
C ILE A 97 14.75 -8.84 -0.09
N SER A 98 15.96 -9.39 -0.10
CA SER A 98 17.01 -9.06 0.87
C SER A 98 18.04 -8.15 0.24
N ALA A 99 18.29 -6.99 0.84
CA ALA A 99 19.31 -6.03 0.45
C ALA A 99 20.46 -6.03 1.46
N ASN A 100 21.69 -6.07 0.98
CA ASN A 100 22.88 -5.95 1.83
C ASN A 100 23.74 -4.75 1.42
N SER A 101 24.15 -3.97 2.41
CA SER A 101 25.16 -2.93 2.25
C SER A 101 26.07 -2.91 3.47
N HIS A 102 27.37 -3.02 3.24
CA HIS A 102 28.41 -2.92 4.28
C HIS A 102 28.15 -3.82 5.51
N GLY A 103 27.61 -5.03 5.35
CA GLY A 103 27.36 -5.96 6.47
C GLY A 103 26.06 -5.70 7.26
N MET A 104 25.22 -4.78 6.80
CA MET A 104 23.85 -4.56 7.29
C MET A 104 22.87 -5.16 6.28
N TRP A 105 21.82 -5.81 6.79
CA TRP A 105 20.78 -6.44 5.98
C TRP A 105 19.45 -5.73 6.14
N VAL A 106 18.69 -5.66 5.05
CA VAL A 106 17.31 -5.18 5.02
C VAL A 106 16.48 -6.18 4.25
N ASP A 107 15.47 -6.76 4.89
CA ASP A 107 14.52 -7.67 4.28
C ASP A 107 13.22 -6.94 4.00
N ILE A 108 12.79 -6.97 2.75
CA ILE A 108 11.60 -6.32 2.22
C ILE A 108 10.62 -7.43 1.83
N THR A 109 9.45 -7.46 2.48
CA THR A 109 8.36 -8.39 2.17
C THR A 109 7.25 -7.63 1.45
N PRO A 110 7.10 -7.78 0.12
CA PRO A 110 6.03 -7.16 -0.64
C PRO A 110 4.64 -7.63 -0.19
N GLN A 111 3.64 -6.74 -0.23
CA GLN A 111 2.25 -7.03 0.18
C GLN A 111 1.22 -6.64 -0.89
N GLY A 112 1.61 -6.69 -2.17
CA GLY A 112 0.74 -6.28 -3.29
C GLY A 112 0.46 -4.79 -3.25
N ASP A 113 -0.80 -4.43 -3.00
CA ASP A 113 -1.26 -3.02 -2.94
C ASP A 113 -1.02 -2.36 -1.57
N GLN A 114 -0.64 -3.15 -0.56
CA GLN A 114 -0.27 -2.66 0.76
C GLN A 114 1.24 -2.35 0.82
N PRO A 115 1.66 -1.44 1.73
CA PRO A 115 3.07 -1.20 1.98
C PRO A 115 3.84 -2.48 2.26
N PRO A 116 5.09 -2.58 1.80
CA PRO A 116 5.92 -3.71 2.17
C PRO A 116 6.22 -3.68 3.67
N ARG A 117 6.30 -4.85 4.28
CA ARG A 117 6.90 -4.99 5.62
C ARG A 117 8.41 -5.00 5.46
N ILE A 118 9.10 -4.14 6.20
CA ILE A 118 10.57 -4.03 6.13
C ILE A 118 11.17 -4.28 7.51
N THR A 119 12.16 -5.16 7.56
CA THR A 119 12.99 -5.39 8.75
C THR A 119 14.45 -5.21 8.42
N TYR A 120 15.24 -4.76 9.39
CA TYR A 120 16.68 -4.64 9.26
C TYR A 120 17.40 -5.50 10.28
N THR A 121 18.62 -5.89 9.93
CA THR A 121 19.62 -6.45 10.84
C THR A 121 20.88 -5.60 10.73
N ALA A 122 21.24 -4.90 11.79
CA ALA A 122 22.43 -4.08 11.83
C ALA A 122 23.71 -4.92 11.96
N LYS A 123 24.87 -4.26 11.85
CA LYS A 123 26.19 -4.92 11.92
C LYS A 123 26.44 -5.63 13.25
N ASP A 124 25.94 -5.05 14.34
CA ASP A 124 25.99 -5.62 15.69
C ASP A 124 24.94 -6.74 15.91
N LYS A 125 24.23 -7.13 14.84
CA LYS A 125 23.16 -8.12 14.82
C LYS A 125 21.87 -7.68 15.52
N THR A 126 21.74 -6.41 15.89
CA THR A 126 20.45 -5.89 16.35
C THR A 126 19.44 -5.95 15.22
N VAL A 127 18.21 -6.36 15.55
CA VAL A 127 17.12 -6.50 14.61
C VAL A 127 16.02 -5.52 14.93
N GLY A 128 15.38 -4.98 13.90
CA GLY A 128 14.26 -4.06 14.07
C GLY A 128 13.36 -4.00 12.85
N ALA A 129 12.21 -3.36 13.01
CA ALA A 129 11.34 -2.99 11.90
C ALA A 129 11.70 -1.60 11.39
N CYS A 130 11.54 -1.37 10.09
CA CYS A 130 11.66 -0.04 9.53
C CYS A 130 10.29 0.65 9.52
N GLU A 131 10.30 1.95 9.74
CA GLU A 131 9.17 2.83 9.54
C GLU A 131 9.06 3.20 8.05
N ILE A 132 7.93 2.90 7.43
CA ILE A 132 7.66 3.24 6.02
C ILE A 132 7.30 4.72 5.94
N LEU A 133 8.10 5.51 5.23
CA LEU A 133 7.86 6.93 4.99
C LEU A 133 6.97 7.15 3.76
N SER A 134 7.17 6.36 2.70
CA SER A 134 6.33 6.42 1.50
C SER A 134 6.30 5.09 0.75
N PHE A 135 5.19 4.75 0.11
CA PHE A 135 5.08 3.59 -0.78
C PHE A 135 4.18 3.90 -1.97
N LYS A 136 4.56 3.45 -3.17
CA LYS A 136 3.76 3.53 -4.39
C LYS A 136 3.31 2.13 -4.80
N ALA A 137 2.00 1.88 -4.73
CA ALA A 137 1.43 0.60 -5.14
C ALA A 137 1.51 0.39 -6.66
N PRO A 138 1.57 -0.87 -7.12
CA PRO A 138 1.38 -1.21 -8.53
C PRO A 138 -0.02 -0.75 -8.97
N GLY A 139 -0.12 0.11 -9.99
CA GLY A 139 -1.41 0.64 -10.45
C GLY A 139 -1.72 2.10 -10.07
N GLY A 140 -0.81 2.77 -9.35
CA GLY A 140 -0.85 4.23 -9.18
C GLY A 140 -1.57 4.75 -7.93
N SER A 141 -2.12 3.88 -7.09
CA SER A 141 -2.72 4.21 -5.80
C SER A 141 -1.71 3.99 -4.67
N SER A 142 -0.87 5.00 -4.41
CA SER A 142 0.09 5.01 -3.29
C SER A 142 -0.63 4.87 -1.93
N HIS A 143 -0.59 3.68 -1.32
CA HIS A 143 -1.11 3.43 0.03
C HIS A 143 0.05 3.36 1.04
N SER A 144 0.42 4.46 1.72
CA SER A 144 1.45 4.46 2.77
C SER A 144 0.89 4.10 4.16
N SER A 145 0.74 2.82 4.52
CA SER A 145 0.29 2.36 5.86
C SER A 145 1.49 2.04 6.78
N ALA A 146 1.54 2.34 8.07
CA ALA A 146 0.69 3.12 8.97
C ALA A 146 1.52 3.24 10.28
N LEU A 147 1.90 4.45 10.71
CA LEU A 147 1.18 5.14 11.79
C LEU A 147 0.55 6.48 11.36
N ALA A 148 0.80 6.94 10.14
CA ALA A 148 0.33 8.24 9.68
C ALA A 148 -0.26 8.14 8.28
N HIS A 149 -1.51 7.66 8.19
CA HIS A 149 -2.42 8.36 7.29
C HIS A 149 -2.93 9.58 8.04
N ASP A 150 -2.00 10.49 8.29
CA ASP A 150 -2.24 11.82 8.84
C ASP A 150 -3.22 11.83 10.03
N ALA A 151 -2.83 11.18 11.13
CA ALA A 151 -3.68 11.04 12.29
C ALA A 151 -4.24 12.39 12.72
N LYS A 152 -5.56 12.48 12.85
CA LYS A 152 -6.18 13.70 13.34
C LYS A 152 -5.79 13.96 14.78
N VAL A 153 -5.50 15.21 15.11
CA VAL A 153 -5.38 15.65 16.51
C VAL A 153 -6.72 15.37 17.18
N PRO A 154 -6.75 14.60 18.30
CA PRO A 154 -7.98 14.21 18.97
C PRO A 154 -8.90 15.40 19.24
N GLY A 155 -10.18 15.28 18.88
CA GLY A 155 -11.16 16.34 19.05
C GLY A 155 -11.16 17.42 17.95
N THR A 156 -10.35 17.28 16.90
CA THR A 156 -10.32 18.23 15.77
C THR A 156 -10.44 17.53 14.42
N ASN A 157 -10.54 18.33 13.35
CA ASN A 157 -10.43 17.85 11.97
C ASN A 157 -9.04 18.01 11.36
N TYR A 158 -8.06 18.45 12.16
CA TYR A 158 -6.72 18.72 11.70
C TYR A 158 -5.82 17.52 11.91
N HIS A 159 -4.87 17.35 11.01
CA HIS A 159 -3.84 16.34 11.12
C HIS A 159 -2.60 16.83 11.87
N ALA A 160 -2.45 18.14 12.02
CA ALA A 160 -1.54 18.77 12.98
C ALA A 160 -2.07 20.15 13.36
N THR A 161 -1.68 20.61 14.55
CA THR A 161 -1.96 21.95 15.04
C THR A 161 -0.69 22.57 15.57
N THR A 162 -0.53 23.87 15.38
CA THR A 162 0.61 24.62 15.92
C THR A 162 0.24 26.09 16.08
N GLU A 163 1.19 26.84 16.60
CA GLU A 163 1.16 28.29 16.64
C GLU A 163 2.08 28.84 15.55
N ILE A 164 1.56 29.75 14.73
CA ILE A 164 2.31 30.39 13.65
C ILE A 164 2.41 31.89 13.85
N PRO A 165 3.52 32.53 13.47
CA PRO A 165 3.60 33.98 13.41
C PRO A 165 2.59 34.54 12.40
N CYS A 166 1.81 35.53 12.85
CA CYS A 166 0.84 36.23 12.02
C CYS A 166 0.81 37.74 12.35
N SER A 167 0.39 38.56 11.39
CA SER A 167 0.21 40.01 11.59
C SER A 167 -1.09 40.46 10.94
N MET A 168 -1.87 41.25 11.68
CA MET A 168 -3.13 41.82 11.22
C MET A 168 -3.00 43.33 11.00
N PRO A 169 -3.86 43.93 10.15
CA PRO A 169 -3.84 45.37 9.91
C PRO A 169 -4.08 46.13 11.21
N GLY A 170 -3.18 47.05 11.55
CA GLY A 170 -3.32 47.89 12.74
C GLY A 170 -3.09 47.18 14.09
N ALA A 171 -2.61 45.93 14.09
CA ALA A 171 -2.28 45.18 15.29
C ALA A 171 -0.78 44.79 15.30
N PRO A 172 -0.16 44.65 16.47
CA PRO A 172 1.20 44.10 16.55
C PRO A 172 1.24 42.65 16.05
N PRO A 173 2.41 42.16 15.59
CA PRO A 173 2.60 40.75 15.29
C PRO A 173 2.23 39.86 16.48
N ALA A 174 1.60 38.74 16.20
CA ALA A 174 1.06 37.83 17.19
C ALA A 174 1.35 36.37 16.79
N SER A 175 1.04 35.47 17.73
CA SER A 175 0.97 34.04 17.47
C SER A 175 -0.48 33.67 17.17
N CYS A 176 -0.75 33.08 16.01
CA CYS A 176 -2.06 32.59 15.63
C CYS A 176 -2.09 31.07 15.75
N PHE A 177 -3.16 30.53 16.35
CA PHE A 177 -3.41 29.09 16.28
C PHE A 177 -3.68 28.70 14.83
N ALA A 178 -3.06 27.61 14.38
CA ALA A 178 -3.27 27.07 13.05
C ALA A 178 -3.44 25.55 13.09
N GLY A 179 -4.40 25.07 12.32
CA GLY A 179 -4.63 23.65 12.08
C GLY A 179 -4.52 23.34 10.59
N VAL A 180 -3.95 22.17 10.26
CA VAL A 180 -3.76 21.75 8.87
C VAL A 180 -4.54 20.49 8.55
N THR A 181 -5.19 20.50 7.38
CA THR A 181 -5.78 19.32 6.77
C THR A 181 -4.98 19.00 5.51
N ARG A 182 -4.07 18.03 5.58
CA ARG A 182 -3.26 17.58 4.44
C ARG A 182 -4.06 16.64 3.54
N GLN A 183 -3.79 16.74 2.24
CA GLN A 183 -4.28 15.86 1.19
C GLN A 183 -3.13 15.00 0.60
N GLY A 184 -1.92 15.15 1.13
CA GLY A 184 -0.71 14.45 0.71
C GLY A 184 0.18 15.26 -0.24
N GLY A 185 1.47 14.93 -0.28
CA GLY A 185 2.45 15.56 -1.18
C GLY A 185 2.64 17.07 -0.99
N GLY A 186 2.30 17.61 0.18
CA GLY A 186 2.31 19.05 0.46
C GLY A 186 1.05 19.80 0.02
N SER A 187 0.03 19.11 -0.49
CA SER A 187 -1.28 19.69 -0.78
C SER A 187 -2.18 19.63 0.45
N GLY A 188 -3.06 20.62 0.62
CA GLY A 188 -3.96 20.69 1.77
C GLY A 188 -4.48 22.10 2.04
N ALA A 189 -5.06 22.28 3.22
CA ALA A 189 -5.55 23.57 3.70
C ALA A 189 -5.03 23.86 5.11
N VAL A 190 -4.52 25.06 5.32
CA VAL A 190 -4.14 25.58 6.64
C VAL A 190 -5.20 26.57 7.08
N MET A 191 -5.89 26.24 8.17
CA MET A 191 -6.87 27.10 8.80
C MET A 191 -6.22 27.83 9.97
N VAL A 192 -6.22 29.14 9.93
CA VAL A 192 -5.61 30.03 10.93
C VAL A 192 -6.71 30.75 11.69
N THR A 193 -6.69 30.68 13.01
CA THR A 193 -7.56 31.47 13.88
C THR A 193 -6.87 32.79 14.21
N LYS A 194 -7.47 33.90 13.78
CA LYS A 194 -6.97 35.26 14.00
C LYS A 194 -7.20 35.68 15.46
N PRO A 195 -6.49 36.72 15.95
CA PRO A 195 -6.67 37.21 17.32
C PRO A 195 -8.10 37.67 17.66
N ASP A 196 -8.88 38.05 16.64
CA ASP A 196 -10.28 38.43 16.78
C ASP A 196 -11.26 37.24 16.76
N GLY A 197 -10.75 36.01 16.71
CA GLY A 197 -11.53 34.77 16.70
C GLY A 197 -12.05 34.36 15.32
N ARG A 198 -11.94 35.21 14.29
CA ARG A 198 -12.30 34.83 12.92
C ARG A 198 -11.24 33.90 12.34
N THR A 199 -11.64 33.07 11.38
CA THR A 199 -10.74 32.11 10.75
C THR A 199 -10.37 32.53 9.34
N ARG A 200 -9.21 32.05 8.88
CA ARG A 200 -8.68 32.21 7.52
C ARG A 200 -8.23 30.85 7.02
N THR A 201 -8.68 30.43 5.85
CA THR A 201 -8.20 29.20 5.21
C THR A 201 -7.27 29.52 4.06
N ILE A 202 -6.05 28.98 4.09
CA ILE A 202 -5.04 29.13 3.04
C ILE A 202 -4.83 27.77 2.38
N PHE A 203 -4.98 27.73 1.05
CA PHE A 203 -4.89 26.51 0.26
C PHE A 203 -3.49 26.29 -0.28
N PHE A 204 -3.05 25.05 -0.26
CA PHE A 204 -1.75 24.61 -0.75
C PHE A 204 -1.89 23.51 -1.79
N ASP A 205 -1.08 23.60 -2.85
CA ASP A 205 -0.87 22.53 -3.82
C ASP A 205 0.63 22.25 -3.94
N LYS A 206 1.05 21.02 -3.66
CA LYS A 206 2.45 20.56 -3.74
C LYS A 206 3.43 21.46 -2.99
N GLY A 207 3.04 21.93 -1.80
CA GLY A 207 3.85 22.80 -0.93
C GLY A 207 3.88 24.26 -1.35
N ARG A 208 3.05 24.68 -2.31
CA ARG A 208 2.91 26.08 -2.72
C ARG A 208 1.54 26.61 -2.30
N ALA A 209 1.51 27.75 -1.63
CA ALA A 209 0.26 28.42 -1.32
C ALA A 209 -0.38 28.96 -2.62
N THR A 210 -1.60 28.52 -2.93
CA THR A 210 -2.29 28.81 -4.20
C THR A 210 -3.42 29.81 -4.06
N GLY A 211 -3.95 30.00 -2.85
CA GLY A 211 -5.01 30.95 -2.59
C GLY A 211 -5.54 30.86 -1.17
N TYR A 212 -6.71 31.44 -0.96
CA TYR A 212 -7.40 31.46 0.33
C TYR A 212 -8.92 31.41 0.13
N ASP A 213 -9.67 31.32 1.22
CA ASP A 213 -11.14 31.38 1.27
C ASP A 213 -11.71 32.78 0.94
N GLN A 214 -11.36 33.30 -0.23
CA GLN A 214 -11.77 34.60 -0.73
C GLN A 214 -13.29 34.70 -0.90
N SER A 215 -13.85 35.85 -0.51
CA SER A 215 -15.25 36.23 -0.77
C SER A 215 -15.33 37.66 -1.32
N GLN A 216 -16.50 38.06 -1.82
CA GLN A 216 -16.72 39.43 -2.31
C GLN A 216 -16.53 40.49 -1.21
N ALA A 217 -16.75 40.12 0.06
CA ALA A 217 -16.57 41.01 1.21
C ALA A 217 -15.10 41.08 1.69
N ASP A 218 -14.20 40.29 1.09
CA ASP A 218 -12.81 40.20 1.49
C ASP A 218 -11.88 40.01 0.26
N PRO A 219 -11.71 41.06 -0.56
CA PRO A 219 -10.99 41.00 -1.83
C PRO A 219 -9.46 41.16 -1.69
N GLY A 220 -8.89 40.84 -0.52
CA GLY A 220 -7.47 41.00 -0.25
C GLY A 220 -6.57 40.38 -1.33
N LYS A 221 -5.61 41.15 -1.85
CA LYS A 221 -4.65 40.63 -2.85
C LYS A 221 -3.82 39.50 -2.22
N PHE A 222 -3.86 38.32 -2.84
CA PHE A 222 -3.05 37.17 -2.43
C PHE A 222 -1.64 37.23 -3.02
N SER A 223 -0.63 36.95 -2.19
CA SER A 223 0.72 36.62 -2.66
C SER A 223 1.41 35.71 -1.66
N ALA A 224 2.32 34.86 -2.13
CA ALA A 224 3.09 33.98 -1.28
C ALA A 224 4.54 33.89 -1.76
N SER A 225 5.45 33.83 -0.81
CA SER A 225 6.88 33.64 -1.06
C SER A 225 7.43 32.61 -0.08
N ARG A 226 8.50 31.91 -0.48
CA ARG A 226 9.12 30.89 0.36
C ARG A 226 10.49 31.35 0.83
N GLN A 227 10.76 31.18 2.12
CA GLN A 227 12.03 31.50 2.77
C GLN A 227 12.45 30.26 3.58
N GLY A 228 13.37 29.46 3.02
CA GLY A 228 13.73 28.17 3.59
C GLY A 228 12.51 27.26 3.73
N ASP A 229 12.25 26.84 4.96
CA ASP A 229 11.17 25.92 5.31
C ASP A 229 9.86 26.65 5.70
N THR A 230 9.78 27.96 5.44
CA THR A 230 8.64 28.82 5.77
C THR A 230 8.04 29.46 4.53
N THR A 231 6.73 29.33 4.36
CA THR A 231 5.96 30.06 3.36
C THR A 231 5.35 31.31 3.99
N ILE A 232 5.74 32.48 3.53
CA ILE A 232 5.17 33.77 3.92
C ILE A 232 4.02 34.10 2.98
N VAL A 233 2.81 34.13 3.51
CA VAL A 233 1.57 34.43 2.79
C VAL A 233 1.09 35.83 3.16
N HIS A 234 0.78 36.64 2.16
CA HIS A 234 0.13 37.94 2.30
C HIS A 234 -1.26 37.92 1.68
N ILE A 235 -2.25 38.43 2.42
CA ILE A 235 -3.63 38.58 1.96
C ILE A 235 -4.04 40.02 2.28
N GLY A 236 -3.97 40.90 1.27
CA GLY A 236 -4.10 42.33 1.50
C GLY A 236 -3.00 42.83 2.45
N GLN A 237 -3.38 43.20 3.67
CA GLN A 237 -2.46 43.63 4.74
C GLN A 237 -2.22 42.55 5.81
N GLU A 238 -2.88 41.39 5.72
CA GLU A 238 -2.61 40.25 6.60
C GLU A 238 -1.30 39.56 6.18
N ARG A 239 -0.54 39.05 7.16
CA ARG A 239 0.68 38.25 6.93
C ARG A 239 0.64 36.98 7.79
N TYR A 240 1.02 35.85 7.20
CA TYR A 240 1.09 34.54 7.85
C TYR A 240 2.40 33.84 7.51
N GLU A 241 3.06 33.22 8.49
CA GLU A 241 4.26 32.42 8.30
C GLU A 241 3.96 30.93 8.52
N ILE A 242 3.84 30.17 7.44
CA ILE A 242 3.40 28.78 7.48
C ILE A 242 4.61 27.87 7.30
N PHE A 243 4.87 27.00 8.28
CA PHE A 243 5.98 26.06 8.25
C PHE A 243 5.68 24.86 7.36
N ASP A 244 6.65 24.39 6.59
CA ASP A 244 6.52 23.24 5.69
C ASP A 244 6.14 21.95 6.43
N ALA A 245 6.61 21.77 7.67
CA ALA A 245 6.24 20.63 8.52
C ALA A 245 4.72 20.52 8.72
N MET A 246 3.98 21.63 8.63
CA MET A 246 2.51 21.60 8.64
C MET A 246 1.96 20.87 7.42
N LEU A 247 2.59 20.93 6.26
CA LEU A 247 2.08 20.33 5.02
C LEU A 247 2.69 18.96 4.70
N PHE A 248 3.93 18.73 5.11
CA PHE A 248 4.68 17.52 4.78
C PHE A 248 4.76 16.49 5.91
N GLY A 249 4.42 16.88 7.14
CA GLY A 249 4.68 16.05 8.33
C GLY A 249 6.10 16.29 8.87
N GLY A 250 6.36 15.80 10.08
CA GLY A 250 7.67 15.82 10.73
C GLY A 250 8.31 14.44 10.75
#